data_AF-A0A2M7AW66-F1
#
_entry.id   AF-A0A2M7AW66-F1
#
_cell.length_a   1.000
_cell.length_b   1.000
_cell.length_c   1.000
_cell.angle_alpha   90.00
_cell.angle_beta   90.00
_cell.angle_gamma   90.00
#
_symmetry.space_group_name_H-M   'P 1'
#
loop_
_entity.id
_entity.type
_entity.pdbx_description
1 polymer ?
#
loop_
_entity_poly.entity_id
_entity_poly.type
_entity_poly.pdbx_seq_one_letter_code
_entity_poly.pdbx_strand_id
1 'polypeptide(L)'
;MHKDKFLKKITWTNLGIIFVGFLVILLKQSSLPNFVPLFYSRPWGEEQLAAKNWLFLIPSSSFVIFVFGNQIGRLLWKKNGDFLPFVLNGISLLFSVLGIVTLLKIIFLVT
;
A
#
# COMPACT_ATOMS: atom_id res chain seq x y z
N MET A 1 -26.66 8.79 -0.28
CA MET A 1 -26.57 8.49 -1.73
C MET A 1 -25.31 9.04 -2.41
N HIS A 2 -24.97 10.34 -2.31
CA HIS A 2 -23.76 10.87 -2.98
C HIS A 2 -22.45 10.45 -2.27
N LYS A 3 -22.45 10.44 -0.92
CA LYS A 3 -21.32 10.01 -0.09
C LYS A 3 -20.96 8.53 -0.28
N ASP A 4 -21.96 7.67 -0.46
CA ASP A 4 -21.76 6.22 -0.65
C ASP A 4 -21.05 5.91 -1.98
N LYS A 5 -21.41 6.62 -3.05
CA LYS A 5 -20.74 6.52 -4.35
C LYS A 5 -19.28 6.97 -4.26
N PHE A 6 -19.03 8.05 -3.52
CA PHE A 6 -17.69 8.58 -3.31
C PHE A 6 -16.80 7.64 -2.49
N LEU A 7 -17.32 7.08 -1.40
CA LEU A 7 -16.61 6.08 -0.60
C LEU A 7 -16.27 4.85 -1.43
N LYS A 8 -17.23 4.31 -2.19
CA LYS A 8 -16.97 3.19 -3.11
C LYS A 8 -15.86 3.52 -4.10
N LYS A 9 -15.85 4.73 -4.65
CA LYS A 9 -14.79 5.19 -5.55
C LYS A 9 -13.42 5.18 -4.85
N ILE A 10 -13.31 5.72 -3.63
CA ILE A 10 -12.06 5.65 -2.84
C ILE A 10 -11.61 4.21 -2.64
N THR A 11 -12.51 3.33 -2.20
CA THR A 11 -12.20 1.92 -1.95
C THR A 11 -11.67 1.22 -3.20
N TRP A 12 -12.30 1.42 -4.36
CA TRP A 12 -11.85 0.84 -5.63
C TRP A 12 -10.52 1.42 -6.11
N THR A 13 -10.32 2.74 -6.01
CA THR A 13 -9.03 3.37 -6.33
C THR A 13 -7.92 2.79 -5.46
N ASN A 14 -8.17 2.63 -4.16
CA ASN A 14 -7.21 2.09 -3.22
C ASN A 14 -6.83 0.65 -3.55
N LEU A 15 -7.82 -0.22 -3.81
CA LEU A 15 -7.58 -1.58 -4.30
C LEU A 15 -6.77 -1.60 -5.60
N GLY A 16 -7.09 -0.71 -6.54
CA GLY A 16 -6.35 -0.57 -7.78
C GLY A 16 -4.88 -0.24 -7.57
N ILE A 17 -4.57 0.70 -6.66
CA ILE A 17 -3.18 1.07 -6.32
C ILE A 17 -2.44 -0.13 -5.70
N ILE A 18 -3.07 -0.83 -4.75
CA ILE A 18 -2.47 -2.02 -4.13
C ILE A 18 -2.18 -3.09 -5.17
N PHE A 19 -3.15 -3.37 -6.06
CA PHE A 19 -3.00 -4.34 -7.14
C PHE A 19 -1.87 -3.96 -8.11
N VAL A 20 -1.79 -2.68 -8.50
CA VAL A 20 -0.70 -2.16 -9.32
C VAL A 20 0.65 -2.35 -8.60
N GLY A 21 0.71 -2.15 -7.28
CA GLY A 21 1.91 -2.42 -6.49
C GLY A 21 2.40 -3.86 -6.61
N PHE A 22 1.51 -4.83 -6.45
CA PHE A 22 1.84 -6.25 -6.68
C PHE A 22 2.28 -6.51 -8.13
N LEU A 23 1.54 -5.97 -9.09
CA LEU A 23 1.81 -6.16 -10.52
C LEU A 23 3.19 -5.62 -10.91
N VAL A 24 3.56 -4.43 -10.42
CA VAL A 24 4.87 -3.80 -10.70
C VAL A 24 6.02 -4.68 -10.20
N ILE A 25 5.91 -5.28 -9.01
CA ILE A 25 6.94 -6.20 -8.49
C ILE A 25 7.06 -7.42 -9.40
N LEU A 26 5.94 -8.05 -9.76
CA LEU A 26 5.92 -9.23 -10.63
C LEU A 26 6.53 -8.94 -12.01
N LEU A 27 6.21 -7.79 -12.61
CA LEU A 27 6.74 -7.39 -13.92
C LEU A 27 8.24 -7.07 -13.88
N LYS A 28 8.76 -6.59 -12.74
CA LYS A 28 10.19 -6.24 -12.57
C LYS A 28 11.02 -7.33 -11.90
N GLN A 29 10.41 -8.47 -11.55
CA GLN A 29 11.05 -9.53 -10.76
C GLN A 29 12.35 -10.06 -11.38
N SER A 30 12.43 -10.13 -12.71
CA SER A 30 13.61 -10.59 -13.47
C SER A 30 14.71 -9.55 -13.57
N SER A 31 14.37 -8.25 -13.60
CA SER A 31 15.35 -7.17 -13.68
C SER A 31 15.89 -6.75 -12.30
N LEU A 32 15.17 -7.08 -11.23
CA LEU A 32 15.57 -6.71 -9.87
C LEU A 32 16.80 -7.51 -9.39
N PRO A 33 17.80 -6.85 -8.81
CA PRO A 33 18.93 -7.52 -8.17
C PRO A 33 18.46 -8.39 -7.02
N ASN A 34 19.27 -9.38 -6.61
CA ASN A 34 18.91 -10.28 -5.51
C ASN A 34 18.67 -9.53 -4.19
N PHE A 35 19.36 -8.41 -3.99
CA PHE A 35 19.25 -7.54 -2.82
C PHE A 35 18.89 -6.11 -3.21
N VAL A 36 17.95 -5.53 -2.48
CA VAL A 36 17.42 -4.17 -2.71
C VAL A 36 17.41 -3.38 -1.40
N PRO A 37 17.62 -2.05 -1.45
CA PRO A 37 17.54 -1.21 -0.26
C PRO A 37 16.08 -1.09 0.18
N LEU A 38 15.81 -1.48 1.42
CA LEU A 38 14.47 -1.40 2.02
C LEU A 38 14.50 -0.71 3.38
N PHE A 39 15.56 -0.91 4.16
CA PHE A 39 15.67 -0.42 5.53
C PHE A 39 16.49 0.87 5.63
N TYR A 40 15.98 1.96 5.04
CA TYR A 40 16.67 3.25 4.98
C TYR A 40 16.95 3.91 6.35
N SER A 41 16.38 3.40 7.44
CA SER A 41 16.68 3.85 8.80
C SER A 41 17.97 3.26 9.38
N ARG A 42 18.57 2.27 8.71
CA ARG A 42 19.83 1.63 9.14
C ARG A 42 21.06 2.34 8.56
N PRO A 43 22.25 2.18 9.18
CA PRO A 43 23.51 2.64 8.62
C PRO A 43 23.67 2.28 7.15
N TRP A 44 24.32 3.16 6.39
CA TRP A 44 24.56 2.96 4.97
C TRP A 44 25.39 1.69 4.71
N GLY A 45 25.05 0.95 3.66
CA GLY A 45 25.74 -0.28 3.27
C GLY A 45 24.85 -1.51 3.35
N GLU A 46 25.42 -2.65 3.70
CA GLU A 46 24.75 -3.96 3.68
C GLU A 46 23.54 -4.03 4.63
N GLU A 47 23.55 -3.28 5.72
CA GLU A 47 22.48 -3.31 6.72
C GLU A 47 21.13 -2.81 6.17
N GLN A 48 21.12 -2.00 5.11
CA GLN A 48 19.90 -1.51 4.45
C GLN A 48 19.28 -2.51 3.48
N LEU A 49 20.04 -3.53 3.08
CA LEU A 49 19.67 -4.46 2.03
C LEU A 49 18.73 -5.55 2.54
N ALA A 50 17.73 -5.88 1.72
CA ALA A 50 16.84 -7.01 1.93
C ALA A 50 16.76 -7.81 0.63
N ALA A 51 16.45 -9.11 0.72
CA ALA A 51 16.19 -9.90 -0.47
C ALA A 51 15.01 -9.31 -1.25
N LYS A 52 15.05 -9.30 -2.59
CA LYS A 52 14.03 -8.62 -3.44
C LYS A 52 12.58 -9.01 -3.13
N ASN A 53 12.34 -10.23 -2.65
CA ASN A 53 11.01 -10.70 -2.25
C ASN A 53 10.42 -9.90 -1.07
N TRP A 54 11.25 -9.21 -0.28
CA TRP A 54 10.78 -8.32 0.79
C TRP A 54 10.05 -7.09 0.26
N LEU A 55 10.18 -6.74 -1.03
CA LEU A 55 9.40 -5.65 -1.63
C LEU A 55 7.89 -5.90 -1.55
N PHE A 56 7.45 -7.17 -1.53
CA PHE A 56 6.04 -7.51 -1.35
C PHE A 56 5.48 -7.06 0.01
N LEU A 57 6.33 -6.79 1.00
CA LEU A 57 5.92 -6.25 2.30
C LEU A 57 5.17 -4.91 2.14
N ILE A 58 5.58 -4.08 1.17
CA ILE A 58 4.99 -2.76 0.95
C ILE A 58 3.51 -2.90 0.54
N PRO A 59 3.14 -3.50 -0.62
CA PRO A 59 1.74 -3.65 -0.99
C PRO A 59 0.97 -4.59 -0.05
N SER A 60 1.62 -5.57 0.59
CA SER A 60 0.97 -6.42 1.58
C SER A 60 0.57 -5.65 2.83
N SER A 61 1.41 -4.75 3.33
CA SER A 61 1.07 -3.90 4.48
C SER A 61 -0.07 -2.93 4.14
N SER A 62 -0.06 -2.32 2.94
CA SER A 62 -1.18 -1.51 2.44
C SER A 62 -2.48 -2.32 2.35
N PHE A 63 -2.42 -3.56 1.85
CA PHE A 63 -3.56 -4.47 1.80
C PHE A 63 -4.11 -4.81 3.18
N VAL A 64 -3.24 -5.10 4.15
CA VAL A 64 -3.63 -5.35 5.54
C VAL A 64 -4.35 -4.13 6.13
N ILE A 65 -3.78 -2.93 5.99
CA ILE A 65 -4.40 -1.68 6.47
C ILE A 65 -5.76 -1.45 5.78
N PHE A 66 -5.84 -1.72 4.48
CA PHE A 66 -7.09 -1.64 3.71
C PHE A 66 -8.17 -2.58 4.22
N VAL A 67 -7.84 -3.86 4.43
CA VAL A 67 -8.79 -4.87 4.90
C VAL A 67 -9.27 -4.50 6.31
N PHE A 68 -8.36 -4.23 7.24
CA PHE A 68 -8.74 -3.87 8.60
C PHE A 68 -9.55 -2.57 8.65
N GLY A 69 -9.13 -1.53 7.91
CA GLY A 69 -9.84 -0.25 7.83
C GLY A 69 -11.27 -0.41 7.29
N ASN A 70 -11.47 -1.22 6.24
CA ASN A 70 -12.80 -1.46 5.69
C ASN A 70 -13.68 -2.31 6.61
N GLN A 71 -13.11 -3.33 7.26
CA GLN A 71 -13.87 -4.17 8.18
C GLN A 71 -14.32 -3.38 9.42
N ILE A 72 -13.43 -2.58 10.01
CA ILE A 72 -13.76 -1.67 11.12
C ILE A 72 -14.80 -0.64 10.68
N GLY A 73 -14.60 -0.02 9.50
CA GLY A 73 -15.55 0.93 8.93
C GLY A 73 -16.94 0.33 8.76
N ARG A 74 -17.05 -0.90 8.24
CA ARG A 74 -18.34 -1.59 8.06
C ARG A 74 -19.03 -1.91 9.38
N LEU A 75 -18.27 -2.33 10.40
CA LEU A 75 -18.81 -2.64 11.73
C LEU A 75 -19.36 -1.37 12.42
N LEU A 76 -18.66 -0.25 12.28
CA LEU A 76 -19.00 1.01 12.96
C LEU A 76 -19.97 1.90 12.17
N TRP A 77 -20.16 1.64 10.87
CA TRP A 77 -21.15 2.34 10.02
C TRP A 77 -22.54 2.38 10.66
N LYS A 78 -22.98 1.24 11.20
CA LYS A 78 -24.31 1.11 11.81
C LYS A 78 -24.50 1.96 13.07
N LYS A 79 -23.42 2.37 13.73
CA LYS A 79 -23.46 3.09 15.02
C LYS A 79 -23.15 4.58 14.90
N ASN A 80 -22.19 4.95 14.04
CA ASN A 80 -21.59 6.30 14.06
C ASN A 80 -21.73 7.05 12.72
N GLY A 81 -22.47 6.50 11.75
CA GLY A 81 -22.64 7.07 10.42
C GLY A 81 -21.36 7.01 9.56
N ASP A 82 -21.30 7.87 8.54
CA ASP A 82 -20.37 7.73 7.41
C ASP A 82 -18.97 8.33 7.66
N PHE A 83 -18.80 9.12 8.72
CA PHE A 83 -17.57 9.90 8.96
C PHE A 83 -16.35 9.00 9.22
N LEU A 84 -16.47 8.06 10.16
CA LEU A 84 -15.36 7.19 10.52
C LEU A 84 -14.92 6.25 9.37
N PRO A 85 -15.84 5.59 8.64
CA PRO A 85 -15.52 4.83 7.43
C PRO A 85 -14.77 5.66 6.37
N PHE A 86 -15.11 6.95 6.24
CA PHE A 86 -14.43 7.87 5.33
C PHE A 86 -13.00 8.16 5.76
N VAL A 87 -12.78 8.46 7.05
CA VAL A 87 -11.44 8.67 7.60
C VAL A 87 -10.58 7.42 7.45
N LEU A 88 -11.11 6.24 7.77
CA LEU A 88 -10.39 4.97 7.64
C LEU A 88 -10.01 4.65 6.17
N ASN A 89 -10.93 4.85 5.23
CA ASN A 89 -10.63 4.68 3.81
C ASN A 89 -9.61 5.72 3.31
N GLY A 90 -9.66 6.96 3.80
CA GLY A 90 -8.69 8.01 3.50
C GLY A 90 -7.28 7.68 4.00
N ILE A 91 -7.16 7.22 5.25
CA ILE A 91 -5.88 6.77 5.82
C ILE A 91 -5.33 5.59 5.00
N SER A 92 -6.16 4.60 4.70
CA SER A 92 -5.73 3.46 3.90
C SER A 92 -5.28 3.87 2.50
N LEU A 93 -5.99 4.80 1.85
CA LEU A 93 -5.58 5.33 0.55
C LEU A 93 -4.24 6.05 0.63
N LEU A 94 -4.02 6.87 1.66
CA LEU A 94 -2.74 7.55 1.89
C LEU A 94 -1.60 6.54 2.04
N PHE A 95 -1.78 5.49 2.84
CA PHE A 95 -0.79 4.42 2.99
C PHE A 95 -0.48 3.71 1.66
N SER A 96 -1.49 3.43 0.84
CA SER A 96 -1.28 2.80 -0.47
C SER A 96 -0.56 3.74 -1.46
N VAL A 97 -0.89 5.04 -1.47
CA VAL A 97 -0.22 6.05 -2.31
C VAL A 97 1.25 6.20 -1.91
N LEU A 98 1.53 6.35 -0.61
CA LEU A 98 2.90 6.43 -0.12
C LEU A 98 3.65 5.11 -0.41
N GLY A 99 3.01 3.97 -0.21
CA GLY A 99 3.56 2.65 -0.52
C GLY A 99 3.97 2.50 -1.99
N ILE A 100 3.10 2.86 -2.94
CA ILE A 100 3.44 2.76 -4.37
C ILE A 100 4.56 3.73 -4.76
N VAL A 101 4.57 4.94 -4.20
CA VAL A 101 5.66 5.91 -4.43
C VAL A 101 7.00 5.36 -3.91
N THR A 102 7.02 4.80 -2.70
CA THR A 102 8.21 4.16 -2.14
C THR A 102 8.68 2.99 -2.99
N LEU A 103 7.76 2.12 -3.42
CA LEU A 103 8.08 0.97 -4.26
C LEU A 103 8.71 1.39 -5.59
N LEU A 104 8.09 2.36 -6.28
CA LEU A 104 8.62 2.88 -7.54
C LEU A 104 10.00 3.51 -7.34
N LYS A 105 10.19 4.27 -6.26
CA LYS A 105 11.49 4.87 -5.93
C LYS A 105 12.57 3.81 -5.73
N ILE A 106 12.29 2.73 -5.02
CA ILE A 106 13.26 1.63 -4.83
C ILE A 106 13.58 0.98 -6.17
N ILE A 107 12.56 0.66 -6.98
CA ILE A 107 12.75 -0.01 -8.27
C ILE A 107 13.57 0.85 -9.24
N PHE A 108 13.27 2.15 -9.37
CA PHE A 108 14.02 3.06 -10.23
C PHE A 108 15.43 3.40 -9.71
N LEU A 109 15.69 3.21 -8.42
CA LEU A 109 17.03 3.38 -7.87
C LEU A 109 17.96 2.23 -8.25
N VAL A 110 17.42 1.02 -8.43
CA VAL A 110 18.20 -0.22 -8.62
C VAL A 110 18.08 -0.83 -10.02
N THR A 111 17.22 -0.28 -10.88
CA THR A 111 17.03 -0.70 -12.28
C THR A 111 17.41 0.44 -13.20
#